data_AF-A0A1I4Y3C6-F1
#
_entry.id   AF-A0A1I4Y3C6-F1
#
_cell.length_a   1.000
_cell.length_b   1.000
_cell.length_c   1.000
_cell.angle_alpha   90.00
_cell.angle_beta   90.00
_cell.angle_gamma   90.00
#
_symmetry.space_group_name_H-M   'P 1'
#
loop_
_entity.id
_entity.type
_entity.pdbx_description
1 polymer ?
#
loop_
_entity_poly.entity_id
_entity_poly.type
_entity_poly.pdbx_seq_one_letter_code
_entity_poly.pdbx_strand_id
1 'polypeptide(L)' 'METKTGISPSPNPSANVVRVSLPADVHNDLKKFQQIQQDILGKLGCMACCSGWDIRFTVQKQFVVDNALTVKEIVAE' A
#
# COMPACT_ATOMS: atom_id res chain seq x y z
N MET A 1 -28.93 -32.27 12.38
CA MET A 1 -29.65 -31.17 11.72
C MET A 1 -29.26 -29.90 12.48
N GLU A 2 -28.47 -28.96 12.01
CA GLU A 2 -27.92 -28.67 10.68
C GLU A 2 -26.50 -28.10 10.85
N THR A 3 -25.56 -28.60 10.07
CA THR A 3 -24.20 -28.09 9.89
C THR A 3 -24.26 -26.81 9.06
N LYS A 4 -23.93 -25.65 9.64
CA LYS A 4 -23.79 -24.41 8.87
C LYS A 4 -22.34 -24.22 8.41
N THR A 5 -22.14 -24.73 7.19
CA THR A 5 -21.16 -24.40 6.16
C THR A 5 -20.23 -23.22 6.45
N GLY A 6 -18.93 -23.47 6.29
CA GLY A 6 -17.87 -22.47 6.39
C GLY A 6 -18.10 -21.26 5.50
N ILE A 7 -17.97 -20.09 6.11
CA ILE A 7 -17.81 -18.83 5.40
C ILE A 7 -16.32 -18.54 5.44
N SER A 8 -15.59 -18.91 4.39
CA SER A 8 -14.30 -18.29 4.11
C SER A 8 -14.53 -16.78 4.11
N PRO A 9 -13.74 -15.96 4.83
CA PRO A 9 -13.93 -14.52 4.80
C PRO A 9 -13.64 -14.01 3.39
N SER A 10 -14.68 -13.83 2.58
CA SER A 10 -14.63 -12.94 1.43
C SER A 10 -14.22 -11.56 1.93
N PRO A 11 -13.32 -10.84 1.23
CA PRO A 11 -12.83 -9.55 1.70
C PRO A 11 -14.00 -8.57 1.81
N ASN A 12 -14.37 -8.22 3.04
CA ASN A 12 -15.25 -7.10 3.34
C ASN A 12 -14.49 -5.80 2.99
N PRO A 13 -14.94 -5.00 2.02
CA PRO A 13 -14.29 -3.74 1.65
C PRO A 13 -14.62 -2.64 2.66
N SER A 14 -14.32 -2.84 3.95
CA SER A 14 -14.61 -1.89 5.02
C SER A 14 -13.71 -0.64 4.90
N ALA A 15 -14.16 0.26 4.03
CA ALA A 15 -14.06 1.71 3.87
C ALA A 15 -12.70 2.43 3.78
N ASN A 16 -11.62 2.06 4.48
CA ASN A 16 -10.45 2.96 4.58
C ASN A 16 -9.10 2.25 4.37
N VAL A 17 -9.02 1.34 3.40
CA VAL A 17 -7.77 0.64 3.07
C VAL A 17 -7.03 1.38 1.97
N VAL A 18 -5.80 1.82 2.23
CA VAL A 18 -4.92 2.46 1.24
C VAL A 18 -3.74 1.53 0.99
N ARG A 19 -3.52 1.16 -0.27
CA ARG A 19 -2.37 0.32 -0.67
C ARG A 19 -1.33 1.21 -1.32
N VAL A 20 -0.10 1.10 -0.85
CA VAL A 20 1.02 1.92 -1.30
C VAL A 20 2.15 0.98 -1.68
N SER A 21 2.56 1.05 -2.95
CA SER A 21 3.78 0.39 -3.40
C SER A 21 4.94 1.39 -3.33
N LEU A 22 6.01 0.99 -2.67
CA LEU A 22 7.20 1.82 -2.45
C LEU A 22 8.44 1.12 -3.01
N PRO A 23 9.38 1.88 -3.59
CA PRO A 23 10.72 1.39 -3.89
C PRO A 23 11.44 0.83 -2.66
N ALA A 24 12.31 -0.15 -2.85
CA ALA A 24 13.05 -0.78 -1.75
C ALA A 24 14.00 0.20 -1.03
N ASP A 25 14.56 1.18 -1.73
CA ASP A 25 15.44 2.19 -1.15
C ASP A 25 14.68 3.21 -0.27
N VAL A 26 13.39 3.43 -0.57
CA VAL A 26 12.49 4.25 0.25
C VAL A 26 11.97 3.45 1.45
N HIS A 27 11.59 2.18 1.25
CA HIS A 27 11.03 1.36 2.31
C HIS A 27 12.04 1.04 3.43
N ASN A 28 13.32 0.87 3.09
CA ASN A 28 14.37 0.54 4.06
C ASN A 28 15.09 1.76 4.64
N ASP A 29 14.71 2.99 4.24
CA ASP A 29 15.23 4.24 4.80
C ASP A 29 14.12 4.91 5.62
N LEU A 30 14.29 4.93 6.95
CA LEU A 30 13.28 5.47 7.87
C LEU A 30 12.94 6.94 7.58
N LYS A 31 13.93 7.75 7.18
CA LYS A 31 13.73 9.17 6.93
C LYS A 31 12.90 9.38 5.67
N LYS A 32 13.24 8.68 4.58
CA LYS A 32 12.46 8.73 3.33
C LYS A 32 11.05 8.17 3.55
N PHE A 33 10.93 7.07 4.29
CA PHE A 33 9.64 6.47 4.60
C PHE A 33 8.72 7.42 5.38
N GLN A 34 9.23 8.12 6.39
CA GLN A 34 8.46 9.10 7.16
C GLN A 34 8.00 10.30 6.31
N GLN A 35 8.84 10.76 5.37
CA GLN A 35 8.46 11.84 4.45
C GLN A 35 7.28 11.41 3.56
N ILE A 36 7.34 10.20 3.00
CA ILE A 36 6.26 9.66 2.19
C ILE A 36 5.00 9.40 3.03
N GLN A 37 5.16 8.89 4.25
CA GLN A 37 4.05 8.71 5.18
C GLN A 37 3.35 10.04 5.47
N GLN A 38 4.08 11.12 5.73
CA GLN A 38 3.50 12.45 5.95
C GLN A 38 2.74 12.97 4.72
N ASP A 39 3.28 12.78 3.52
CA ASP A 39 2.60 13.19 2.27
C ASP A 39 1.29 12.40 2.07
N ILE A 40 1.31 11.08 2.26
CA ILE A 40 0.12 10.24 2.16
C ILE A 40 -0.91 10.64 3.22
N LEU A 41 -0.49 10.76 4.47
CA LEU A 41 -1.37 11.17 5.57
C LEU A 41 -1.93 12.59 5.39
N GLY A 42 -1.15 13.49 4.79
CA GLY A 42 -1.60 14.82 4.38
C GLY A 42 -2.73 14.77 3.35
N LYS A 43 -2.64 13.87 2.36
CA LYS A 43 -3.71 13.61 1.39
C LYS A 43 -4.96 12.99 2.04
N LEU A 44 -4.79 12.25 3.13
CA LEU A 44 -5.88 11.64 3.90
C LEU A 44 -6.48 12.57 4.97
N GLY A 45 -5.93 13.77 5.16
CA GLY A 45 -6.52 14.86 5.94
C GLY A 45 -5.78 15.24 7.23
N CYS A 46 -4.92 14.40 7.79
CA CYS A 46 -4.09 14.73 8.96
C CYS A 46 -2.68 14.20 8.74
N MET A 47 -1.67 15.08 8.67
CA MET A 47 -0.28 14.70 8.34
C MET A 47 0.42 13.77 9.33
N ALA A 48 -0.18 13.52 10.51
CA ALA A 48 0.43 12.74 11.59
C ALA A 48 -0.47 11.63 12.15
N CYS A 49 -1.73 11.52 11.69
CA CYS A 49 -2.70 10.59 12.26
C CYS A 49 -2.78 9.31 11.42
N CYS A 50 -2.24 8.20 11.91
CA CYS A 50 -2.45 6.88 11.29
C CYS A 50 -3.79 6.24 11.69
N SER A 51 -4.52 6.83 12.64
CA SER A 51 -5.80 6.31 13.10
C SER A 51 -6.88 6.47 12.03
N GLY A 52 -7.75 5.46 11.89
CA GLY A 52 -8.87 5.47 10.94
C GLY A 52 -8.56 4.99 9.52
N TRP A 53 -7.28 4.72 9.20
CA TRP A 53 -6.85 4.19 7.90
C TRP A 53 -6.04 2.90 8.07
N ASP A 54 -6.32 1.90 7.24
CA ASP A 54 -5.48 0.71 7.08
C ASP A 54 -4.54 0.95 5.89
N ILE A 55 -3.34 1.46 6.18
CA ILE A 55 -2.34 1.77 5.14
C ILE A 55 -1.37 0.59 5.01
N ARG A 56 -1.40 -0.05 3.84
CA ARG A 56 -0.59 -1.22 3.52
C ARG A 56 0.54 -0.83 2.60
N PHE A 57 1.72 -0.65 3.19
CA PHE A 57 2.96 -0.43 2.46
C PHE A 57 3.53 -1.76 1.97
N THR A 58 3.84 -1.83 0.68
CA THR A 58 4.43 -3.00 0.04
C THR A 58 5.66 -2.58 -0.74
N VAL A 59 6.73 -3.37 -0.68
CA VAL A 59 7.88 -3.16 -1.56
C VAL A 59 7.46 -3.47 -2.98
N GLN A 60 7.77 -2.56 -3.89
CA GLN A 60 7.54 -2.75 -5.31
C GLN A 60 8.43 -3.90 -5.82
N LYS A 61 7.77 -4.95 -6.31
CA LYS A 61 8.42 -6.16 -6.85
C LYS A 61 8.28 -6.29 -8.36
N GLN A 62 7.34 -5.55 -8.94
CA GLN A 62 7.03 -5.59 -10.36
C GLN A 62 7.41 -4.24 -10.97
N PHE A 63 8.21 -4.29 -12.03
CA PHE A 63 8.66 -3.14 -12.81
C PHE A 63 8.78 -3.56 -14.27
N VAL A 64 8.55 -2.62 -15.19
CA VAL A 64 8.74 -2.83 -16.63
C VAL A 64 10.09 -2.25 -17.02
N VAL A 65 10.79 -2.95 -17.89
CA VAL A 65 12.04 -2.45 -18.47
C VAL A 65 11.80 -2.19 -19.95
N ASP A 66 12.19 -1.01 -20.44
CA ASP A 66 12.12 -0.71 -21.87
C ASP A 66 13.35 -1.23 -22.63
N ASN A 67 13.31 -1.13 -23.97
CA ASN A 67 14.42 -1.59 -24.83
C ASN A 67 15.73 -0.81 -24.61
N ALA A 68 15.68 0.35 -23.95
CA ALA A 68 16.84 1.14 -23.58
C ALA A 68 17.35 0.82 -22.16
N LEU A 69 16.84 -0.26 -21.55
CA LEU A 69 17.14 -0.70 -20.18
C LEU A 69 16.71 0.30 -19.10
N THR A 70 15.74 1.16 -19.39
CA THR A 70 15.18 2.07 -18.39
C THR A 70 14.10 1.34 -17.59
N VAL A 71 14.20 1.40 -16.25
CA VAL A 71 13.21 0.83 -15.34
C VAL A 71 12.05 1.79 -15.16
N LYS A 72 10.82 1.31 -15.39
CA LYS A 72 9.57 2.01 -15.14
C LYS A 72 8.73 1.27 -14.12
N GLU A 73 8.21 2.01 -13.16
CA GLU A 73 7.35 1.52 -12.11
C GLU A 73 5.96 1.11 -12.65
N ILE A 74 5.46 -0.06 -12.26
CA ILE A 74 4.07 -0.47 -12.54
C ILE A 74 3.23 -0.10 -11.32
N VAL A 75 2.23 0.75 -11.51
CA VAL A 75 1.19 0.98 -10.51
C VAL A 75 0.12 -0.08 -10.76
N ALA A 76 0.03 -1.08 -9.87
CA ALA A 76 -1.05 -2.06 -9.93
C ALA A 76 -2.36 -1.37 -9.50
N GLU A 77 -3.33 -1.31 -10.42
CA GLU A 77 -4.70 -0.84 -10.20
C GLU A 77 -5.47 -1.71 -9.20
#